data_AF-M0ZV83-F1
#
_entry.id   AF-M0ZV83-F1
#
_cell.length_a   1.000
_cell.length_b   1.000
_cell.length_c   1.000
_cell.angle_alpha   90.00
_cell.angle_beta   90.00
_cell.angle_gamma   90.00
#
_symmetry.space_group_name_H-M   'P 1'
#
loop_
_entity.id
_entity.type
_entity.pdbx_description
1 polymer ?
#
loop_
_entity_poly.entity_id
_entity_poly.type
_entity_poly.pdbx_seq_one_letter_code
_entity_poly.pdbx_strand_id
1 'polypeptide(L)'
;MIMGAEGFGTKSVNSKTYTNMGLNEYDRGDKGNPKILWIVASVVERSVQKNEKALKGSNKRGVVTVFHGTRAPVLTVQQYIERIFKYSNCSPSCFVVAYIYLERFLNLTHCLLTSLNVHRLLITSIMLAVKFVDDE
;
A
#
# COMPACT_ATOMS: atom_id res chain seq x y z
N MET A 1 -27.45 45.31 13.50
CA MET A 1 -27.70 44.57 12.25
C MET A 1 -26.35 44.16 11.69
N ILE A 2 -25.87 42.97 12.05
CA ILE A 2 -24.65 42.37 11.46
C ILE A 2 -25.01 40.93 11.14
N MET A 3 -24.87 40.59 9.86
CA MET A 3 -25.27 39.34 9.24
C MET A 3 -24.46 38.16 9.78
N GLY A 4 -25.16 37.06 10.10
CA GLY A 4 -24.54 35.75 10.32
C GLY A 4 -24.01 35.19 9.00
N ALA A 5 -22.74 34.78 9.00
CA ALA A 5 -22.17 33.96 7.94
C ALA A 5 -22.38 32.49 8.34
N GLU A 6 -23.24 31.80 7.59
CA GLU A 6 -23.48 30.37 7.74
C GLU A 6 -22.21 29.56 7.45
N GLY A 7 -21.99 28.56 8.29
CA GLY A 7 -20.85 27.66 8.21
C GLY A 7 -20.86 26.83 6.93
N PHE A 8 -19.72 26.77 6.26
CA PHE A 8 -19.45 25.83 5.19
C PHE A 8 -19.44 24.39 5.74
N GLY A 9 -20.59 23.73 5.64
CA GLY A 9 -20.72 22.30 5.83
C GLY A 9 -20.15 21.53 4.64
N THR A 10 -18.86 21.21 4.65
CA THR A 10 -18.30 20.20 3.75
C THR A 10 -18.60 18.80 4.30
N LYS A 11 -19.84 18.33 4.15
CA LYS A 11 -20.21 16.94 4.47
C LYS A 11 -20.34 16.08 3.21
N SER A 12 -19.66 14.93 3.26
CA SER A 12 -20.18 13.65 2.74
C SER A 12 -19.98 13.29 1.25
N VAL A 13 -18.75 13.42 0.74
CA VAL A 13 -18.29 12.56 -0.38
C VAL A 13 -17.10 11.70 0.05
N ASN A 14 -16.13 12.27 0.79
CA ASN A 14 -15.00 11.50 1.32
C ASN A 14 -15.43 10.44 2.35
N SER A 15 -16.40 10.72 3.23
CA SER A 15 -16.76 9.78 4.30
C SER A 15 -17.17 8.37 3.81
N LYS A 16 -17.88 8.27 2.67
CA LYS A 16 -18.34 6.98 2.09
C LYS A 16 -17.21 6.15 1.50
N THR A 17 -16.26 6.77 0.80
CA THR A 17 -15.15 6.05 0.17
C THR A 17 -14.20 5.45 1.23
N TYR A 18 -13.93 6.20 2.30
CA TYR A 18 -13.07 5.76 3.40
C TYR A 18 -13.74 4.67 4.25
N THR A 19 -15.06 4.74 4.48
CA THR A 19 -15.83 3.66 5.12
C THR A 19 -15.90 2.39 4.26
N ASN A 20 -16.10 2.52 2.94
CA ASN A 20 -16.12 1.36 2.02
C ASN A 20 -14.77 0.64 1.95
N MET A 21 -13.66 1.37 2.10
CA MET A 21 -12.31 0.80 2.19
C MET A 21 -11.96 0.24 3.58
N GLY A 22 -12.80 0.49 4.60
CA GLY A 22 -12.56 0.09 5.98
C GLY A 22 -11.48 0.91 6.69
N LEU A 23 -11.31 2.17 6.27
CA LEU A 23 -10.32 3.11 6.83
C LEU A 23 -10.84 3.94 8.01
N ASN A 24 -12.15 3.92 8.28
CA ASN A 24 -12.74 4.70 9.37
C ASN A 24 -12.58 3.93 10.70
N GLU A 25 -11.93 4.55 11.70
CA GLU A 25 -11.74 4.08 13.07
C GLU A 25 -11.72 2.55 13.22
N TYR A 26 -10.65 1.93 12.73
CA TYR A 26 -10.40 0.51 12.96
C TYR A 26 -10.08 0.28 14.43
N ASP A 27 -11.12 -0.02 15.21
CA ASP A 27 -10.97 -0.48 16.58
C ASP A 27 -10.41 -1.91 16.56
N ARG A 28 -9.23 -2.10 17.16
CA ARG A 28 -8.48 -3.38 17.15
C ARG A 28 -9.22 -4.50 17.93
N GLY A 29 -10.35 -4.17 18.56
CA GLY A 29 -11.29 -5.09 19.18
C GLY A 29 -11.99 -6.01 18.18
N ASP A 30 -11.34 -7.14 17.88
CA ASP A 30 -11.95 -8.37 17.34
C ASP A 30 -12.64 -8.28 15.96
N LYS A 31 -12.27 -7.32 15.12
CA LYS A 31 -12.66 -7.29 13.70
C LYS A 31 -11.46 -7.65 12.86
N GLY A 32 -11.58 -8.71 12.05
CA GLY A 32 -10.51 -9.23 11.20
C GLY A 32 -9.83 -8.18 10.30
N ASN A 33 -8.81 -8.62 9.55
CA ASN A 33 -7.97 -7.74 8.73
C ASN A 33 -8.79 -6.73 7.90
N PRO A 34 -8.46 -5.42 7.95
CA PRO A 34 -9.12 -4.41 7.13
C PRO A 34 -9.15 -4.79 5.65
N LYS A 35 -10.28 -4.56 4.98
CA LYS A 35 -10.44 -4.90 3.54
C LYS A 35 -9.37 -4.26 2.66
N ILE A 36 -8.90 -3.07 3.03
CA ILE A 36 -7.84 -2.38 2.30
C ILE A 36 -6.55 -3.21 2.18
N LEU A 37 -6.21 -4.01 3.19
CA LEU A 37 -5.01 -4.86 3.14
C LEU A 37 -5.10 -5.88 2.00
N TRP A 38 -6.27 -6.50 1.84
CA TRP A 38 -6.53 -7.44 0.76
C TRP A 38 -6.53 -6.77 -0.60
N ILE A 39 -7.10 -5.56 -0.71
CA ILE A 39 -7.12 -4.78 -1.96
C ILE A 39 -5.69 -4.44 -2.38
N VAL A 40 -4.88 -3.88 -1.47
CA VAL A 40 -3.48 -3.52 -1.75
C VAL A 40 -2.68 -4.76 -2.14
N ALA A 41 -2.82 -5.86 -1.39
CA ALA A 41 -2.17 -7.13 -1.72
C ALA A 41 -2.54 -7.62 -3.12
N SER A 42 -3.84 -7.65 -3.44
CA SER A 42 -4.33 -8.10 -4.73
C SER A 42 -3.82 -7.26 -5.90
N VAL A 43 -3.79 -5.94 -5.74
CA VAL A 43 -3.29 -5.01 -6.77
C VAL A 43 -1.79 -5.22 -6.98
N VAL A 44 -1.01 -5.30 -5.89
CA VAL A 44 0.43 -5.51 -5.93
C VAL A 44 0.78 -6.87 -6.56
N GLU A 45 0.09 -7.94 -6.20
CA GLU A 45 0.30 -9.28 -6.79
C GLU A 45 -0.01 -9.29 -8.28
N ARG A 46 -1.11 -8.64 -8.71
CA ARG A 46 -1.44 -8.50 -10.14
C ARG A 46 -0.34 -7.75 -10.90
N SER A 47 0.20 -6.68 -10.33
CA SER A 47 1.31 -5.92 -10.92
C SER A 47 2.56 -6.78 -11.07
N VAL A 48 2.93 -7.55 -10.05
CA VAL A 48 4.06 -8.51 -10.11
C VAL A 48 3.84 -9.54 -11.23
N GLN A 49 2.67 -10.18 -11.27
CA GLN A 49 2.37 -11.19 -12.28
C GLN A 49 2.40 -10.64 -13.70
N LYS A 50 1.87 -9.43 -13.91
CA LYS A 50 1.88 -8.76 -15.21
C LYS A 50 3.30 -8.45 -15.67
N ASN A 51 4.13 -7.92 -14.76
CA ASN A 51 5.52 -7.56 -15.06
C ASN A 51 6.38 -8.79 -15.35
N GLU A 52 6.23 -9.86 -14.57
CA GLU A 52 6.98 -11.11 -14.81
C GLU A 52 6.58 -11.79 -16.12
N LYS A 53 5.30 -11.76 -16.49
CA LYS A 53 4.85 -12.23 -17.81
C LYS A 53 5.47 -11.41 -18.94
N ALA A 54 5.51 -10.08 -18.80
CA ALA A 54 6.14 -9.21 -19.79
C ALA A 54 7.65 -9.45 -19.92
N LEU A 55 8.34 -9.73 -18.81
CA LEU A 55 9.77 -10.06 -18.80
C LEU A 55 10.06 -11.39 -19.51
N LYS A 56 9.22 -12.42 -19.32
CA LYS A 56 9.39 -13.72 -20.01
C LYS A 56 9.25 -13.61 -21.53
N GLY A 57 8.47 -12.64 -22.01
CA GLY A 57 8.26 -12.40 -23.44
C GLY A 57 9.27 -11.43 -24.08
N SER A 58 10.24 -10.90 -23.33
CA SER A 58 11.19 -9.90 -23.82
C SER A 58 12.63 -10.23 -23.42
N ASN A 59 13.61 -9.95 -24.26
CA ASN A 59 15.02 -10.08 -23.90
C ASN A 59 15.53 -8.87 -23.08
N LYS A 60 14.63 -8.05 -22.51
CA LYS A 60 14.97 -6.86 -21.73
C LYS A 60 15.17 -7.26 -20.27
N ARG A 61 16.37 -7.03 -19.75
CA ARG A 61 16.63 -7.10 -18.30
C ARG A 61 16.24 -5.77 -17.68
N GLY A 62 15.33 -5.79 -16.72
CA GLY A 62 14.92 -4.59 -15.98
C GLY A 62 16.08 -4.01 -15.17
N VAL A 63 15.90 -2.76 -14.72
CA VAL A 63 16.86 -2.10 -13.82
C VAL A 63 16.94 -2.86 -12.50
N VAL A 64 18.14 -3.31 -12.13
CA VAL A 64 18.39 -3.97 -10.84
C VAL A 64 18.62 -2.90 -9.79
N THR A 65 17.88 -2.99 -8.70
CA THR A 65 17.94 -2.07 -7.55
C THR A 65 18.37 -2.81 -6.29
N VAL A 66 18.76 -2.07 -5.24
CA VAL A 66 19.10 -2.63 -3.92
C VAL A 66 17.96 -3.43 -3.27
N PHE A 67 16.74 -3.28 -3.77
CA PHE A 67 15.57 -4.01 -3.30
C PHE A 67 15.43 -5.40 -3.93
N HIS A 68 16.26 -5.78 -4.92
CA HIS A 68 16.23 -7.12 -5.49
C HIS A 68 16.92 -8.13 -4.59
N GLY A 69 16.18 -9.14 -4.14
CA GLY A 69 16.73 -10.33 -3.50
C GLY A 69 17.26 -11.34 -4.51
N THR A 70 18.10 -12.25 -4.04
CA THR A 70 18.60 -13.40 -4.81
C THR A 70 17.53 -14.48 -5.01
N ARG A 71 16.54 -14.54 -4.11
CA ARG A 71 15.42 -15.48 -4.16
C ARG A 71 14.14 -14.81 -3.65
N ALA A 72 13.02 -15.12 -4.29
CA ALA A 72 11.71 -14.71 -3.82
C ALA A 72 11.40 -15.37 -2.45
N PRO A 73 10.82 -14.63 -1.48
CA PRO A 73 10.33 -15.21 -0.25
C PRO A 73 9.25 -16.26 -0.49
N VAL A 74 9.17 -17.26 0.39
CA VAL A 74 8.12 -18.32 0.35
C VAL A 74 6.73 -17.76 0.73
N LEU A 75 6.72 -16.57 1.35
CA LEU A 75 5.52 -15.90 1.85
C LEU A 75 4.82 -15.12 0.73
N THR A 76 3.49 -15.23 0.62
CA THR A 76 2.74 -14.42 -0.35
C THR A 76 2.75 -12.93 0.04
N VAL A 77 2.41 -12.04 -0.90
CA VAL A 77 2.32 -10.60 -0.61
C VAL A 77 1.19 -10.34 0.37
N GLN A 78 0.04 -11.01 0.21
CA GLN A 78 -1.06 -10.90 1.17
C GLN A 78 -0.62 -11.29 2.58
N GLN A 79 -0.04 -12.48 2.76
CA GLN A 79 0.43 -12.95 4.06
C GLN A 79 1.48 -12.00 4.65
N TYR A 80 2.31 -11.39 3.82
CA TYR A 80 3.29 -10.42 4.26
C TYR A 80 2.67 -9.12 4.77
N ILE A 81 1.73 -8.54 4.01
CA ILE A 81 1.00 -7.33 4.39
C ILE A 81 0.21 -7.56 5.69
N GLU A 82 -0.49 -8.69 5.81
CA GLU A 82 -1.24 -9.05 7.01
C GLU A 82 -0.35 -9.20 8.24
N ARG A 83 0.84 -9.80 8.07
CA ARG A 83 1.83 -9.89 9.15
C ARG A 83 2.36 -8.52 9.54
N ILE A 84 2.68 -7.66 8.58
CA ILE A 84 3.10 -6.29 8.88
C ILE A 84 2.02 -5.63 9.70
N PHE A 85 0.77 -5.59 9.21
CA PHE A 85 -0.35 -5.00 9.95
C PHE A 85 -0.53 -5.56 11.36
N LYS A 86 -0.45 -6.89 11.51
CA LYS A 86 -0.60 -7.55 12.81
C LYS A 86 0.48 -7.15 13.82
N TYR A 87 1.71 -6.95 13.36
CA TYR A 87 2.86 -6.68 14.24
C TYR A 87 3.24 -5.20 14.28
N SER A 88 2.74 -4.37 13.37
CA SER A 88 2.90 -2.93 13.38
C SER A 88 1.72 -2.27 14.09
N ASN A 89 1.99 -1.26 14.90
CA ASN A 89 0.93 -0.47 15.53
C ASN A 89 0.37 0.61 14.60
N CYS A 90 0.22 0.34 13.29
CA CYS A 90 -0.13 1.36 12.32
C CYS A 90 -1.60 1.33 11.86
N SER A 91 -2.06 2.47 11.37
CA SER A 91 -3.38 2.66 10.79
C SER A 91 -3.52 1.95 9.44
N PRO A 92 -4.73 1.47 9.08
CA PRO A 92 -4.98 0.90 7.75
C PRO A 92 -4.69 1.90 6.60
N SER A 93 -4.76 3.21 6.85
CA SER A 93 -4.40 4.26 5.87
C SER A 93 -2.94 4.22 5.45
N CYS A 94 -2.03 3.76 6.32
CA CYS A 94 -0.61 3.63 5.98
C CYS A 94 -0.39 2.72 4.76
N PHE A 95 -1.23 1.70 4.56
CA PHE A 95 -1.10 0.78 3.41
C PHE A 95 -1.49 1.43 2.09
N VAL A 96 -2.43 2.38 2.12
CA VAL A 96 -2.80 3.18 0.94
C VAL A 96 -1.64 4.10 0.55
N VAL A 97 -1.08 4.81 1.53
CA VAL A 97 0.04 5.72 1.32
C VAL A 97 1.29 4.94 0.87
N ALA A 98 1.55 3.78 1.47
CA ALA A 98 2.63 2.90 1.06
C ALA A 98 2.51 2.46 -0.41
N TYR A 99 1.30 2.12 -0.87
CA TYR A 99 1.07 1.79 -2.28
C TYR A 99 1.38 2.98 -3.20
N ILE A 100 1.04 4.20 -2.80
CA ILE A 100 1.39 5.42 -3.56
C ILE A 100 2.91 5.61 -3.63
N TYR A 101 3.62 5.41 -2.51
CA TYR A 101 5.09 5.48 -2.49
C TYR A 101 5.75 4.42 -3.36
N LEU A 102 5.22 3.19 -3.35
CA LEU A 102 5.66 2.10 -4.19
C LEU A 102 5.54 2.47 -5.68
N GLU A 103 4.35 2.90 -6.12
CA GLU A 103 4.11 3.31 -7.51
C GLU A 103 4.99 4.48 -7.93
N ARG A 104 5.18 5.49 -7.06
CA ARG A 104 6.09 6.61 -7.32
C ARG A 104 7.52 6.14 -7.53
N PHE A 105 8.02 5.24 -6.68
CA PHE A 105 9.37 4.69 -6.81
C PHE A 105 9.55 3.94 -8.14
N LEU A 106 8.60 3.11 -8.52
CA LEU A 106 8.65 2.35 -9.78
C LEU A 106 8.67 3.27 -10.99
N ASN A 107 7.86 4.33 -10.98
CA ASN A 107 7.80 5.32 -12.07
C ASN A 107 9.09 6.12 -12.21
N LEU A 108 9.70 6.53 -11.10
CA LEU A 108 10.94 7.34 -11.10
C LEU A 108 12.19 6.54 -11.48
N THR A 109 12.26 5.27 -11.06
CA THR A 109 13.44 4.43 -11.29
C THR A 109 13.35 3.60 -12.57
N HIS A 110 12.18 3.57 -13.21
CA HIS A 110 11.85 2.64 -14.29
C HIS A 110 12.11 1.17 -13.93
N CYS A 111 12.09 0.86 -12.62
CA CYS A 111 12.21 -0.49 -12.09
C CYS A 111 10.87 -1.20 -12.25
N LEU A 112 10.92 -2.50 -12.57
CA LEU A 112 9.73 -3.34 -12.61
C LEU A 112 9.52 -4.02 -11.26
N LEU A 113 8.28 -4.03 -10.79
CA LEU A 113 7.91 -4.75 -9.59
C LEU A 113 7.88 -6.26 -9.90
N THR A 114 8.60 -7.07 -9.13
CA THR A 114 8.73 -8.52 -9.32
C THR A 114 8.72 -9.25 -7.97
N SER A 115 8.60 -10.58 -7.99
CA SER A 115 8.70 -11.40 -6.78
C SER A 115 10.03 -11.26 -6.04
N LEU A 116 11.08 -10.76 -6.70
CA LEU A 116 12.40 -10.56 -6.10
C LEU A 116 12.50 -9.27 -5.30
N ASN A 117 11.66 -8.26 -5.57
CA ASN A 117 11.78 -6.95 -4.95
C ASN A 117 10.53 -6.48 -4.18
N VAL A 118 9.37 -7.09 -4.44
CA VAL A 118 8.09 -6.64 -3.89
C VAL A 118 8.07 -6.60 -2.35
N HIS A 119 8.55 -7.64 -1.65
CA HIS A 119 8.53 -7.66 -0.18
C HIS A 119 9.43 -6.57 0.44
N ARG A 120 10.62 -6.34 -0.12
CA ARG A 120 11.56 -5.33 0.39
C ARG A 120 11.05 -3.92 0.12
N LEU A 121 10.46 -3.68 -1.06
CA LEU A 121 9.84 -2.40 -1.40
C LEU A 121 8.61 -2.13 -0.53
N LEU A 122 7.77 -3.14 -0.28
CA LEU A 122 6.57 -3.00 0.54
C LEU A 122 6.89 -2.57 1.97
N ILE A 123 7.80 -3.28 2.67
CA ILE A 123 8.12 -2.91 4.05
C ILE A 123 8.74 -1.51 4.11
N THR A 124 9.61 -1.16 3.18
CA THR A 124 10.22 0.17 3.12
C THR A 124 9.14 1.25 2.93
N SER A 125 8.22 1.04 1.99
CA SER A 125 7.13 1.98 1.70
C SER A 125 6.16 2.11 2.87
N ILE A 126 5.83 1.00 3.54
CA ILE A 126 4.96 0.99 4.73
C ILE A 126 5.64 1.71 5.89
N MET A 127 6.91 1.43 6.18
CA MET A 127 7.63 2.10 7.27
C MET A 127 7.72 3.62 7.04
N LEU A 128 7.93 4.06 5.79
CA LEU A 128 7.84 5.48 5.45
C LEU A 128 6.44 6.02 5.70
N ALA A 129 5.40 5.34 5.23
CA ALA A 129 4.02 5.77 5.43
C ALA A 129 3.67 5.91 6.93
N VAL A 130 4.03 4.92 7.75
CA VAL A 130 3.81 4.96 9.21
C VAL A 130 4.49 6.19 9.81
N LYS A 131 5.74 6.45 9.42
CA LYS A 131 6.51 7.59 9.93
C LYS A 131 5.91 8.97 9.60
N PHE A 132 5.08 9.06 8.56
CA PHE A 132 4.48 10.33 8.14
C PHE A 132 2.98 10.45 8.46
N VAL A 133 2.28 9.33 8.61
CA VAL A 133 0.82 9.30 8.75
C VAL A 133 0.40 9.07 10.21
N ASP A 134 1.13 8.25 10.96
CA ASP A 134 0.76 7.85 12.33
C ASP A 134 1.65 8.48 13.42
N ASP A 135 2.70 9.20 13.01
CA ASP A 135 3.64 9.90 13.90
C ASP A 135 3.25 11.39 14.11
N GLU A 136 2.04 11.80 13.69
CA GLU A 136 1.43 13.11 14.01
C GLU A 136 0.50 13.05 15.23
#